data_AF-A0A7H8QNF6-F1
#
_entry.id   AF-A0A7H8QNF6-F1
#
_cell.length_a   1.000
_cell.length_b   1.000
_cell.length_c   1.000
_cell.angle_alpha   90.00
_cell.angle_beta   90.00
_cell.angle_gamma   90.00
#
_symmetry.space_group_name_H-M   'P 1'
#
loop_
_entity.id
_entity.type
_entity.pdbx_description
1 polymer ?
#
loop_
_entity_poly.entity_id
_entity_poly.type
_entity_poly.pdbx_seq_one_letter_code
_entity_poly.pdbx_strand_id
1 'polypeptide(L)'
;MSSPELSGHRISSIDQYANDDDDEELGDDSDLEQISANNQLLTTGNEIIRKKFLNCICDLLSHTKGPKFVTAATLRENEDSIEIDLARNDGFDANDDEYLSSLARFLAIEDEEISRQEVVDHCHWFLDRTTDYNLNRVDFWVEKTVGILKGSPYRSIPPSSNADYVHGTCLLGCCSEVPITRTTTTQLLLSIFNYGSWKLGAPTKAQQEDERHEFVMRAGDAMRSPEDTKADLKAMVPSANHLRIMNMWRLLARPATNLQIISQVAKLLPQFRSVTFIRLSKPAPLKLQKHQTPKISTASKIWDSLLSQPKDLILHQIKDF
;
A
#
# COMPACT_ATOMS: atom_id res chain seq x y z
N MET A 1 63.21 -38.61 -23.33
CA MET A 1 64.06 -37.86 -22.39
C MET A 1 63.82 -36.39 -22.74
N SER A 2 63.11 -35.55 -21.98
CA SER A 2 62.70 -35.56 -20.58
C SER A 2 61.40 -34.75 -20.42
N SER A 3 60.54 -35.14 -19.46
CA SER A 3 59.49 -34.31 -18.82
C SER A 3 59.90 -34.10 -17.35
N PRO A 4 59.13 -33.45 -16.45
CA PRO A 4 58.06 -32.42 -16.54
C PRO A 4 58.26 -31.25 -15.53
N GLU A 5 57.31 -30.27 -15.46
CA GLU A 5 56.80 -29.53 -14.26
C GLU A 5 55.92 -28.35 -14.76
N LEU A 6 54.58 -28.31 -14.60
CA LEU A 6 53.67 -28.09 -13.46
C LEU A 6 53.34 -26.61 -13.11
N SER A 7 52.03 -26.38 -12.92
CA SER A 7 51.32 -25.22 -12.34
C SER A 7 51.08 -24.00 -13.25
N GLY A 8 49.91 -23.35 -13.25
CA GLY A 8 48.68 -23.54 -12.49
C GLY A 8 47.52 -22.74 -13.11
N HIS A 9 46.30 -23.22 -12.90
CA HIS A 9 45.07 -22.47 -13.15
C HIS A 9 44.95 -21.27 -12.22
N ARG A 10 44.48 -20.12 -12.73
CA ARG A 10 43.72 -19.16 -11.94
C ARG A 10 42.69 -18.42 -12.81
N ILE A 11 41.42 -18.69 -12.49
CA ILE A 11 40.22 -17.96 -12.88
C ILE A 11 40.12 -16.70 -12.01
N SER A 12 39.75 -15.55 -12.60
CA SER A 12 39.26 -14.31 -11.93
C SER A 12 39.33 -13.16 -12.95
N SER A 13 38.35 -12.28 -13.17
CA SER A 13 37.04 -12.05 -12.56
C SER A 13 36.17 -11.34 -13.60
N ILE A 14 34.93 -11.80 -13.74
CA ILE A 14 33.83 -11.06 -14.36
C ILE A 14 33.39 -10.04 -13.31
N ASP A 15 33.40 -8.76 -13.65
CA ASP A 15 32.83 -7.70 -12.84
C ASP A 15 31.32 -7.95 -12.69
N GLN A 16 30.97 -8.49 -11.53
CA GLN A 16 29.60 -8.60 -11.04
C GLN A 16 29.11 -7.19 -10.74
N TYR A 17 28.19 -6.70 -11.57
CA TYR A 17 27.34 -5.58 -11.21
C TYR A 17 26.62 -5.93 -9.92
N ALA A 18 26.86 -5.08 -8.92
CA ALA A 18 26.33 -5.17 -7.58
C ALA A 18 24.82 -5.37 -7.62
N ASN A 19 24.38 -6.45 -6.97
CA ASN A 19 23.05 -6.52 -6.37
C ASN A 19 22.98 -5.37 -5.35
N ASP A 20 22.36 -4.25 -5.73
CA ASP A 20 21.71 -3.37 -4.75
C ASP A 20 20.46 -4.12 -4.25
N ASP A 21 20.69 -5.10 -3.37
CA ASP A 21 19.69 -5.48 -2.37
C ASP A 21 19.66 -4.32 -1.36
N ASP A 22 18.99 -3.24 -1.75
CA ASP A 22 18.32 -2.36 -0.80
C ASP A 22 17.18 -3.18 -0.18
N ASP A 23 17.55 -4.09 0.72
CA ASP A 23 16.69 -4.49 1.82
C ASP A 23 16.49 -3.22 2.67
N GLU A 24 15.61 -2.33 2.17
CA GLU A 24 14.86 -1.44 3.04
C GLU A 24 14.24 -2.37 4.07
N GLU A 25 14.79 -2.33 5.29
CA GLU A 25 14.13 -2.74 6.51
C GLU A 25 12.79 -2.02 6.49
N LEU A 26 11.79 -2.68 5.89
CA LEU A 26 10.43 -2.20 5.81
C LEU A 26 10.06 -2.00 7.26
N GLY A 27 9.99 -0.72 7.66
CA GLY A 27 9.79 -0.32 9.03
C GLY A 27 8.72 -1.20 9.62
N ASP A 28 8.99 -1.67 10.84
CA ASP A 28 8.08 -2.39 11.72
C ASP A 28 6.81 -1.53 11.91
N ASP A 29 5.97 -1.51 10.87
CA ASP A 29 4.59 -1.08 10.94
C ASP A 29 3.97 -2.16 11.81
N SER A 30 3.79 -1.81 13.07
CA SER A 30 3.02 -2.51 14.09
C SER A 30 1.53 -2.71 13.68
N ASP A 31 1.24 -2.69 12.38
CA ASP A 31 -0.02 -3.04 11.74
C ASP A 31 -0.29 -4.57 11.78
N LEU A 32 0.68 -5.38 12.22
CA LEU A 32 0.48 -6.81 12.48
C LEU A 32 -0.61 -7.10 13.52
N GLU A 33 -0.93 -6.14 14.40
CA GLU A 33 -2.04 -6.28 15.36
C GLU A 33 -3.38 -5.72 14.87
N GLN A 34 -3.43 -4.98 13.75
CA GLN A 34 -4.59 -4.12 13.47
C GLN A 34 -5.61 -4.68 12.48
N ILE A 35 -5.27 -5.71 11.68
CA ILE A 35 -6.27 -6.40 10.82
C ILE A 35 -7.18 -7.32 11.64
N SER A 36 -6.64 -7.91 12.72
CA SER A 36 -7.43 -8.66 13.73
C SER A 36 -8.37 -7.75 14.52
N ALA A 37 -8.08 -6.44 14.56
CA ALA A 37 -8.85 -5.43 15.28
C ALA A 37 -9.99 -4.79 14.48
N ASN A 38 -10.47 -5.41 13.40
CA ASN A 38 -11.71 -5.01 12.69
C ASN A 38 -12.96 -4.95 13.59
N ASN A 39 -12.86 -5.36 14.87
CA ASN A 39 -13.93 -5.33 15.86
C ASN A 39 -13.67 -4.43 17.09
N GLN A 40 -12.53 -3.75 17.21
CA GLN A 40 -12.34 -2.81 18.33
C GLN A 40 -12.91 -1.42 18.00
N LEU A 41 -14.22 -1.32 18.23
CA LEU A 41 -15.02 -0.14 18.58
C LEU A 41 -14.28 1.20 18.37
N LEU A 42 -14.44 1.74 17.17
CA LEU A 42 -14.04 3.09 16.81
C LEU A 42 -14.93 4.10 17.57
N THR A 43 -14.50 4.51 18.78
CA THR A 43 -15.24 5.45 19.65
C THR A 43 -14.94 6.92 19.31
N THR A 44 -15.95 7.77 19.51
CA THR A 44 -16.14 9.13 18.94
C THR A 44 -15.18 10.24 19.43
N GLY A 45 -14.09 9.91 20.14
CA GLY A 45 -13.16 10.90 20.72
C GLY A 45 -11.69 10.67 20.39
N ASN A 46 -11.38 9.78 19.45
CA ASN A 46 -10.04 9.21 19.38
C ASN A 46 -9.17 9.88 18.30
N GLU A 47 -8.08 10.54 18.71
CA GLU A 47 -7.00 11.04 17.84
C GLU A 47 -6.46 9.94 16.91
N ILE A 48 -6.49 8.68 17.37
CA ILE A 48 -6.06 7.51 16.59
C ILE A 48 -6.92 7.34 15.33
N ILE A 49 -8.24 7.57 15.43
CA ILE A 49 -9.16 7.41 14.28
C ILE A 49 -8.87 8.49 13.23
N ARG A 50 -8.71 9.74 13.68
CA ARG A 50 -8.36 10.88 12.81
C ARG A 50 -7.02 10.65 12.13
N LYS A 51 -6.03 10.21 12.89
CA LYS A 51 -4.71 9.86 12.36
C LYS A 51 -4.80 8.73 11.34
N LYS A 52 -5.56 7.66 11.60
CA LYS A 52 -5.72 6.55 10.65
C LYS A 52 -6.42 7.04 9.38
N PHE A 53 -7.48 7.83 9.50
CA PHE A 53 -8.18 8.44 8.38
C PHE A 53 -7.25 9.29 7.50
N LEU A 54 -6.47 10.19 8.11
CA LEU A 54 -5.47 11.00 7.38
C LEU A 54 -4.37 10.13 6.75
N ASN A 55 -3.87 9.11 7.45
CA ASN A 55 -2.88 8.18 6.91
C ASN A 55 -3.41 7.44 5.67
N CYS A 56 -4.66 6.97 5.71
CA CYS A 56 -5.31 6.34 4.56
C CYS A 56 -5.40 7.29 3.37
N ILE A 57 -5.81 8.56 3.59
CA ILE A 57 -5.84 9.57 2.53
C ILE A 57 -4.43 9.82 1.96
N CYS A 58 -3.43 10.03 2.82
CA CYS A 58 -2.05 10.24 2.41
C CYS A 58 -1.52 9.05 1.58
N ASP A 59 -1.82 7.83 1.99
CA ASP A 59 -1.39 6.63 1.26
C ASP A 59 -2.04 6.53 -0.12
N LEU A 60 -3.35 6.82 -0.22
CA LEU A 60 -4.07 6.82 -1.49
C LEU A 60 -3.55 7.90 -2.44
N LEU A 61 -3.22 9.09 -1.93
CA LEU A 61 -2.68 10.22 -2.71
C LEU A 61 -1.19 10.06 -3.06
N SER A 62 -0.49 9.18 -2.36
CA SER A 62 0.90 8.78 -2.66
C SER A 62 0.91 7.66 -3.71
N HIS A 63 0.27 7.93 -4.85
CA HIS A 63 -0.09 6.95 -5.88
C HIS A 63 1.09 6.35 -6.66
N THR A 64 2.30 6.86 -6.44
CA THR A 64 3.55 6.33 -6.99
C THR A 64 4.57 6.15 -5.86
N LYS A 65 5.40 5.11 -5.90
CA LYS A 65 6.45 4.90 -4.89
C LYS A 65 7.59 5.89 -5.07
N GLY A 66 8.12 6.40 -3.96
CA GLY A 66 9.35 7.19 -3.91
C GLY A 66 9.20 8.51 -3.16
N PRO A 67 10.32 9.14 -2.77
CA PRO A 67 10.32 10.34 -1.93
C PRO A 67 9.61 11.55 -2.58
N LYS A 68 9.52 11.55 -3.93
CA LYS A 68 8.86 12.59 -4.70
C LYS A 68 7.34 12.64 -4.51
N PHE A 69 6.71 11.51 -4.15
CA PHE A 69 5.26 11.36 -4.10
C PHE A 69 4.73 11.25 -2.67
N VAL A 70 5.56 11.58 -1.68
CA VAL A 70 5.17 11.58 -0.26
C VAL A 70 4.13 12.66 -0.03
N THR A 71 2.99 12.24 0.54
CA THR A 71 1.88 13.12 0.91
C THR A 71 1.82 13.30 2.41
N ALA A 72 1.54 14.53 2.85
CA ALA A 72 1.21 14.89 4.22
C ALA A 72 -0.18 15.54 4.24
N ALA A 73 -0.92 15.31 5.32
CA ALA A 73 -2.24 15.86 5.52
C ALA A 73 -2.41 16.35 6.95
N THR A 74 -3.19 17.42 7.13
CA THR A 74 -3.69 17.86 8.44
C THR A 74 -5.20 18.07 8.36
N LEU A 75 -5.87 17.99 9.51
CA LEU A 75 -7.32 18.03 9.63
C LEU A 75 -7.75 19.26 10.43
N ARG A 76 -8.77 19.96 9.94
CA ARG A 76 -9.52 21.00 10.68
C ARG A 76 -10.97 20.58 10.74
N GLU A 77 -11.54 20.54 11.94
CA GLU A 77 -12.92 20.11 12.16
C GLU A 77 -13.83 21.30 12.43
N ASN A 78 -14.98 21.31 11.75
CA ASN A 78 -16.10 22.20 12.00
C ASN A 78 -17.29 21.37 12.53
N GLU A 79 -18.41 22.03 12.86
CA GLU A 79 -19.60 21.37 13.40
C GLU A 79 -20.14 20.25 12.48
N ASP A 80 -20.27 20.55 11.18
CA ASP A 80 -20.89 19.65 10.20
C ASP A 80 -19.94 19.21 9.08
N SER A 81 -18.67 19.61 9.12
CA SER A 81 -17.72 19.35 8.04
C SER A 81 -16.29 19.28 8.52
N ILE A 82 -15.42 18.76 7.65
CA ILE A 82 -13.98 18.80 7.84
C ILE A 82 -13.27 19.43 6.64
N GLU A 83 -12.18 20.11 6.94
CA GLU A 83 -11.22 20.59 5.94
C GLU A 83 -9.91 19.82 6.10
N ILE A 84 -9.34 19.37 4.98
CA ILE A 84 -8.10 18.61 4.97
C ILE A 84 -7.08 19.35 4.12
N ASP A 85 -6.06 19.91 4.77
CA ASP A 85 -4.95 20.53 4.06
C ASP A 85 -3.96 19.46 3.62
N LEU A 86 -3.65 19.42 2.33
CA LEU A 86 -2.85 18.40 1.66
C LEU A 86 -1.58 19.01 1.09
N ALA A 87 -0.43 18.39 1.37
CA ALA A 87 0.84 18.70 0.72
C ALA A 87 1.43 17.42 0.10
N ARG A 88 1.92 17.52 -1.13
CA ARG A 88 2.71 16.44 -1.76
C ARG A 88 3.98 17.03 -2.37
N ASN A 89 5.09 16.33 -2.23
CA ASN A 89 6.41 16.83 -2.62
C ASN A 89 6.51 17.25 -4.10
N ASP A 90 5.74 16.63 -4.99
CA ASP A 90 5.69 16.99 -6.40
C ASP A 90 4.56 17.94 -6.79
N GLY A 91 3.66 18.26 -5.85
CA GLY A 91 2.45 19.05 -6.07
C GLY A 91 1.23 18.21 -6.47
N PHE A 92 0.11 18.89 -6.72
CA PHE A 92 -1.13 18.31 -7.21
C PHE A 92 -1.45 18.86 -8.61
N ASP A 93 -1.97 17.99 -9.48
CA ASP A 93 -2.37 18.30 -10.84
C ASP A 93 -3.88 18.07 -11.09
N ALA A 94 -4.32 18.20 -12.33
CA ALA A 94 -5.73 18.08 -12.68
C ALA A 94 -6.30 16.66 -12.47
N ASN A 95 -5.49 15.61 -12.59
CA ASN A 95 -5.94 14.24 -12.32
C ASN A 95 -6.11 14.03 -10.81
N ASP A 96 -5.26 14.65 -9.99
CA ASP A 96 -5.47 14.67 -8.54
C ASP A 96 -6.78 15.38 -8.16
N ASP A 97 -7.14 16.46 -8.86
CA ASP A 97 -8.35 17.23 -8.57
C ASP A 97 -9.63 16.43 -8.85
N GLU A 98 -9.64 15.69 -9.96
CA GLU A 98 -10.73 14.78 -10.30
C GLU A 98 -10.84 13.65 -9.26
N TYR A 99 -9.71 13.08 -8.85
CA TYR A 99 -9.66 12.04 -7.83
C TYR A 99 -10.16 12.53 -6.47
N LEU A 100 -9.70 13.70 -6.00
CA LEU A 100 -10.13 14.31 -4.73
C LEU A 100 -11.62 14.65 -4.74
N SER A 101 -12.16 15.12 -5.88
CA SER A 101 -13.59 15.37 -6.05
C SER A 101 -14.40 14.07 -5.95
N SER A 102 -13.90 13.00 -6.57
CA SER A 102 -14.52 11.67 -6.49
C SER A 102 -14.44 11.08 -5.08
N LEU A 103 -13.32 11.31 -4.38
CA LEU A 103 -13.12 10.89 -2.98
C LEU A 103 -14.08 11.61 -2.03
N ALA A 104 -14.27 12.92 -2.19
CA ALA A 104 -15.25 13.67 -1.39
C ALA A 104 -16.66 13.12 -1.59
N ARG A 105 -17.04 12.82 -2.84
CA ARG A 105 -18.32 12.18 -3.15
C ARG A 105 -18.46 10.79 -2.54
N PHE A 106 -17.42 9.96 -2.62
CA PHE A 106 -17.41 8.64 -2.02
C PHE A 106 -17.65 8.69 -0.50
N LEU A 107 -17.10 9.70 0.19
CA LEU A 107 -17.33 9.89 1.63
C LEU A 107 -18.74 10.42 1.93
N ALA A 108 -19.30 11.23 1.03
CA ALA A 108 -20.64 11.82 1.17
C ALA A 108 -21.79 10.84 0.89
N ILE A 109 -21.52 9.71 0.23
CA ILE A 109 -22.58 8.82 -0.28
C ILE A 109 -23.49 8.24 0.80
N GLU A 110 -23.00 8.13 2.04
CA GLU A 110 -23.78 7.66 3.19
C GLU A 110 -24.85 8.67 3.65
N ASP A 111 -24.79 9.91 3.16
CA ASP A 111 -25.75 10.99 3.43
C ASP A 111 -26.73 11.20 2.26
N GLU A 112 -26.50 10.58 1.11
CA GLU A 112 -27.36 10.72 -0.07
C GLU A 112 -28.61 9.83 0.07
N GLU A 113 -29.80 10.38 -0.24
CA GLU A 113 -31.06 9.62 -0.35
C GLU A 113 -31.10 8.77 -1.63
N ILE A 114 -30.14 7.86 -1.79
CA ILE A 114 -30.03 6.96 -2.93
C ILE A 114 -30.31 5.51 -2.54
N SER A 115 -30.62 4.67 -3.52
CA SER A 115 -30.88 3.25 -3.28
C SER A 115 -29.60 2.52 -2.85
N ARG A 116 -29.79 1.41 -2.12
CA ARG A 116 -28.67 0.54 -1.72
C ARG A 116 -27.84 0.06 -2.90
N GLN A 117 -28.47 -0.21 -4.05
CA GLN A 117 -27.75 -0.65 -5.25
C GLN A 117 -26.85 0.45 -5.80
N GLU A 118 -27.33 1.71 -5.82
CA GLU A 118 -26.53 2.84 -6.26
C GLU A 118 -25.32 3.08 -5.35
N VAL A 119 -25.46 2.89 -4.03
CA VAL A 119 -24.33 2.93 -3.08
C VAL A 119 -23.29 1.86 -3.42
N VAL A 120 -23.74 0.63 -3.70
CA VAL A 120 -22.85 -0.48 -4.07
C VAL A 120 -22.12 -0.18 -5.38
N ASP A 121 -22.85 0.22 -6.42
CA ASP A 121 -22.30 0.51 -7.73
C ASP A 121 -21.27 1.65 -7.65
N HIS A 122 -21.55 2.70 -6.88
CA HIS A 122 -20.62 3.80 -6.67
C HIS A 122 -19.38 3.39 -5.87
N CYS A 123 -19.53 2.59 -4.81
CA CYS A 123 -18.40 2.08 -4.03
C CYS A 123 -17.43 1.28 -4.90
N HIS A 124 -17.96 0.38 -5.74
CA HIS A 124 -17.14 -0.46 -6.61
C HIS A 124 -16.53 0.35 -7.77
N TRP A 125 -17.29 1.25 -8.39
CA TRP A 125 -16.75 2.19 -9.38
C TRP A 125 -15.61 3.04 -8.81
N PHE A 126 -15.74 3.52 -7.57
CA PHE A 126 -14.70 4.34 -6.96
C PHE A 126 -13.46 3.51 -6.59
N LEU A 127 -13.61 2.24 -6.26
CA LEU A 127 -12.49 1.32 -6.10
C LEU A 127 -11.73 1.12 -7.42
N ASP A 128 -12.43 0.98 -8.55
CA ASP A 128 -11.80 0.93 -9.87
C ASP A 128 -10.98 2.20 -10.12
N ARG A 129 -11.62 3.37 -9.95
CA ARG A 129 -10.96 4.67 -10.11
C ARG A 129 -9.74 4.82 -9.20
N THR A 130 -9.82 4.31 -7.97
CA THR A 130 -8.73 4.35 -6.99
C THR A 130 -7.58 3.42 -7.36
N THR A 131 -7.90 2.24 -7.89
CA THR A 131 -6.92 1.28 -8.40
C THR A 131 -6.17 1.86 -9.59
N ASP A 132 -6.88 2.47 -10.53
CA ASP A 132 -6.30 3.15 -11.70
C ASP A 132 -5.43 4.33 -11.27
N TYR A 133 -5.94 5.17 -10.35
CA TYR A 133 -5.16 6.28 -9.82
C TYR A 133 -3.85 5.79 -9.17
N ASN A 134 -3.88 4.62 -8.51
CA ASN A 134 -2.72 3.98 -7.87
C ASN A 134 -1.95 2.97 -8.75
N LEU A 135 -2.16 2.92 -10.07
CA LEU A 135 -1.65 1.85 -10.94
C LEU A 135 -0.13 1.62 -10.80
N ASN A 136 0.66 2.69 -10.69
CA ASN A 136 2.12 2.59 -10.56
C ASN A 136 2.53 1.89 -9.26
N ARG A 137 1.80 2.15 -8.18
CA ARG A 137 2.04 1.53 -6.87
C ARG A 137 1.55 0.10 -6.84
N VAL A 138 0.43 -0.20 -7.49
CA VAL A 138 -0.08 -1.57 -7.67
C VAL A 138 0.95 -2.40 -8.44
N ASP A 139 1.37 -1.94 -9.62
CA ASP A 139 2.34 -2.64 -10.46
C ASP A 139 3.67 -2.85 -9.71
N PHE A 140 4.14 -1.84 -8.97
CA PHE A 140 5.36 -1.94 -8.16
C PHE A 140 5.29 -3.08 -7.13
N TRP A 141 4.19 -3.21 -6.38
CA TRP A 141 4.07 -4.26 -5.36
C TRP A 141 3.85 -5.65 -5.97
N VAL A 142 3.17 -5.75 -7.12
CA VAL A 142 3.09 -6.99 -7.88
C VAL A 142 4.48 -7.42 -8.33
N GLU A 143 5.26 -6.53 -8.94
CA GLU A 143 6.63 -6.81 -9.39
C GLU A 143 7.56 -7.20 -8.24
N LYS A 144 7.48 -6.53 -7.09
CA LYS A 144 8.24 -6.91 -5.89
C LYS A 144 7.85 -8.31 -5.39
N THR A 145 6.57 -8.66 -5.44
CA THR A 145 6.11 -10.01 -5.07
C THR A 145 6.63 -11.06 -6.06
N VAL A 146 6.58 -10.79 -7.37
CA VAL A 146 7.16 -11.66 -8.40
C VAL A 146 8.65 -11.87 -8.14
N GLY A 147 9.38 -10.81 -7.78
CA GLY A 147 10.79 -10.88 -7.41
C GLY A 147 11.06 -11.86 -6.26
N ILE A 148 10.25 -11.82 -5.20
CA ILE A 148 10.37 -12.73 -4.05
C ILE A 148 10.03 -14.18 -4.43
N LEU A 149 9.06 -14.38 -5.33
CA LEU A 149 8.63 -15.71 -5.77
C LEU A 149 9.56 -16.33 -6.83
N LYS A 150 10.44 -15.53 -7.43
CA LYS A 150 11.32 -15.99 -8.51
C LYS A 150 12.17 -17.18 -8.07
N GLY A 151 12.05 -18.30 -8.78
CA GLY A 151 12.77 -19.53 -8.48
C GLY A 151 12.20 -20.37 -7.34
N SER A 152 11.11 -19.94 -6.70
CA SER A 152 10.42 -20.74 -5.70
C SER A 152 9.48 -21.76 -6.37
N PRO A 153 9.64 -23.07 -6.15
CA PRO A 153 8.76 -24.07 -6.73
C PRO A 153 7.35 -23.96 -6.14
N TYR A 154 6.36 -23.81 -7.01
CA TYR A 154 4.96 -23.87 -6.64
C TYR A 154 4.51 -25.32 -6.43
N ARG A 155 3.77 -25.56 -5.35
CA ARG A 155 3.13 -26.83 -5.01
C ARG A 155 1.62 -26.63 -4.98
N SER A 156 0.90 -27.37 -5.82
CA SER A 156 -0.55 -27.41 -5.75
C SER A 156 -0.98 -28.08 -4.46
N ILE A 157 -1.84 -27.44 -3.68
CA ILE A 157 -2.53 -28.07 -2.55
C ILE A 157 -3.80 -28.72 -3.10
N PRO A 158 -4.10 -30.00 -2.79
CA PRO A 158 -5.38 -30.59 -3.13
C PRO A 158 -6.52 -29.78 -2.50
N PRO A 159 -7.63 -29.52 -3.19
CA PRO A 159 -8.78 -28.87 -2.58
C PRO A 159 -9.21 -29.69 -1.35
N SER A 160 -9.24 -29.04 -0.18
CA SER A 160 -9.80 -29.62 1.03
C SER A 160 -11.25 -30.02 0.76
N SER A 161 -11.63 -31.27 1.06
CA SER A 161 -13.01 -31.74 0.97
C SER A 161 -13.97 -31.00 1.91
N ASN A 162 -13.43 -30.29 2.90
CA ASN A 162 -14.14 -29.29 3.70
C ASN A 162 -13.66 -27.91 3.25
N ALA A 163 -14.19 -27.41 2.13
CA ALA A 163 -14.13 -25.99 1.83
C ALA A 163 -15.14 -25.30 2.75
N ASP A 164 -14.70 -24.97 3.97
CA ASP A 164 -15.50 -24.13 4.85
C ASP A 164 -15.60 -22.76 4.18
N TYR A 165 -16.75 -22.50 3.57
CA TYR A 165 -17.07 -21.19 3.03
C TYR A 165 -17.25 -20.25 4.22
N VAL A 166 -16.30 -19.35 4.40
CA VAL A 166 -16.52 -18.23 5.31
C VAL A 166 -17.30 -17.20 4.50
N HIS A 167 -18.56 -17.00 4.87
CA HIS A 167 -19.35 -15.89 4.34
C HIS A 167 -18.69 -14.57 4.77
N GLY A 168 -17.96 -13.95 3.85
CA GLY A 168 -17.39 -12.63 4.04
C GLY A 168 -18.34 -11.55 3.57
N THR A 169 -18.27 -10.39 4.19
CA THR A 169 -18.79 -9.16 3.58
C THR A 169 -17.84 -8.72 2.46
N CYS A 170 -18.30 -7.94 1.48
CA CYS A 170 -17.42 -7.29 0.51
C CYS A 170 -16.27 -6.54 1.21
N LEU A 171 -15.10 -6.42 0.57
CA LEU A 171 -13.95 -5.71 1.12
C LEU A 171 -14.28 -4.27 1.55
N LEU A 172 -15.13 -3.58 0.80
CA LEU A 172 -15.61 -2.24 1.14
C LEU A 172 -16.76 -2.24 2.15
N GLY A 173 -17.34 -3.40 2.46
CA GLY A 173 -18.49 -3.54 3.38
C GLY A 173 -19.82 -3.00 2.83
N CYS A 174 -19.94 -2.74 1.53
CA CYS A 174 -21.14 -2.18 0.90
C CYS A 174 -22.17 -3.23 0.46
N CYS A 175 -21.75 -4.44 0.09
CA CYS A 175 -22.62 -5.54 -0.33
C CYS A 175 -22.46 -6.81 0.53
N SER A 176 -23.55 -7.58 0.61
CA SER A 176 -23.61 -8.85 1.37
C SER A 176 -23.03 -10.00 0.55
N GLU A 177 -22.45 -10.98 1.26
CA GLU A 177 -22.05 -12.31 0.77
C GLU A 177 -21.10 -12.33 -0.43
N VAL A 178 -19.81 -12.12 -0.16
CA VAL A 178 -18.75 -12.67 -1.02
C VAL A 178 -18.23 -13.92 -0.31
N PRO A 179 -18.36 -15.13 -0.90
CA PRO A 179 -17.73 -16.31 -0.33
C PRO A 179 -16.21 -16.09 -0.33
N ILE A 180 -15.63 -15.86 0.86
CA ILE A 180 -14.18 -15.89 1.02
C ILE A 180 -13.83 -17.36 0.99
N THR A 181 -13.23 -17.77 -0.10
CA THR A 181 -12.78 -19.15 -0.24
C THR A 181 -11.29 -19.21 0.09
N ARG A 182 -10.86 -20.33 0.67
CA ARG A 182 -9.44 -20.69 0.79
C ARG A 182 -8.69 -20.68 -0.56
N THR A 183 -9.43 -20.54 -1.67
CA THR A 183 -8.88 -20.38 -3.01
C THR A 183 -8.27 -19.00 -3.25
N THR A 184 -8.55 -17.96 -2.46
CA THR A 184 -8.05 -16.60 -2.73
C THR A 184 -6.52 -16.51 -2.71
N THR A 185 -5.85 -17.09 -1.69
CA THR A 185 -4.37 -17.14 -1.63
C THR A 185 -3.80 -17.84 -2.85
N THR A 186 -4.39 -18.99 -3.22
CA THR A 186 -3.98 -19.78 -4.39
C THR A 186 -4.18 -19.00 -5.69
N GLN A 187 -5.34 -18.38 -5.86
CA GLN A 187 -5.70 -17.59 -7.04
C GLN A 187 -4.80 -16.37 -7.20
N LEU A 188 -4.53 -15.64 -6.11
CA LEU A 188 -3.60 -14.51 -6.12
C LEU A 188 -2.19 -14.97 -6.51
N LEU A 189 -1.72 -16.05 -5.87
CA LEU A 189 -0.39 -16.58 -6.13
C LEU A 189 -0.23 -17.02 -7.60
N LEU A 190 -1.23 -17.73 -8.15
CA LEU A 190 -1.26 -18.12 -9.56
C LEU A 190 -1.28 -16.91 -10.51
N SER A 191 -2.10 -15.89 -10.22
CA SER A 191 -2.10 -14.65 -11.00
C SER A 191 -0.73 -13.98 -11.00
N ILE A 192 -0.07 -13.90 -9.84
CA ILE A 192 1.26 -13.29 -9.72
C ILE A 192 2.33 -14.11 -10.47
N PHE A 193 2.29 -15.44 -10.39
CA PHE A 193 3.21 -16.29 -11.18
C PHE A 193 3.05 -16.07 -12.69
N ASN A 194 1.83 -15.80 -13.15
CA ASN A 194 1.53 -15.56 -14.57
C ASN A 194 1.75 -14.10 -15.01
N TYR A 195 2.03 -13.18 -14.08
CA TYR A 195 2.19 -11.75 -14.37
C TYR A 195 3.28 -11.45 -15.41
N GLY A 196 4.39 -12.19 -15.39
CA GLY A 196 5.47 -12.04 -16.37
C GLY A 196 5.04 -12.37 -17.81
N SER A 197 4.22 -13.42 -17.97
CA SER A 197 3.65 -13.80 -19.26
C SER A 197 2.62 -12.78 -19.74
N TRP A 198 1.83 -12.23 -18.81
CA TRP A 198 0.87 -11.17 -19.10
C TRP A 198 1.55 -9.89 -19.61
N LYS A 199 2.62 -9.43 -18.96
CA LYS A 199 3.34 -8.21 -19.39
C LYS A 199 3.91 -8.33 -20.80
N LEU A 200 4.24 -9.55 -21.24
CA LEU A 200 4.75 -9.85 -22.58
C LEU A 200 3.64 -10.02 -23.64
N GLY A 201 2.42 -10.37 -23.23
CA GLY A 201 1.30 -10.69 -24.12
C GLY A 201 0.62 -9.50 -24.80
N ALA A 202 1.11 -8.28 -24.60
CA ALA A 202 0.50 -7.02 -25.05
C ALA A 202 -1.02 -6.94 -24.77
N PRO A 203 -1.45 -7.11 -23.50
CA PRO A 203 -2.86 -7.04 -23.12
C PRO A 203 -3.45 -5.67 -23.43
N THR A 204 -4.75 -5.65 -23.75
CA THR A 204 -5.50 -4.39 -23.95
C THR A 204 -5.57 -3.60 -22.65
N LYS A 205 -5.72 -2.27 -22.73
CA LYS A 205 -5.80 -1.39 -21.55
C LYS A 205 -6.86 -1.86 -20.53
N ALA A 206 -8.06 -2.22 -21.00
CA ALA A 206 -9.15 -2.72 -20.17
C ALA A 206 -8.78 -4.02 -19.44
N GLN A 207 -8.15 -4.98 -20.14
CA GLN A 207 -7.66 -6.21 -19.49
C GLN A 207 -6.63 -5.91 -18.39
N GLN A 208 -5.83 -4.85 -18.56
CA GLN A 208 -4.87 -4.48 -17.53
C GLN A 208 -5.52 -3.83 -16.32
N GLU A 209 -6.57 -3.05 -16.52
CA GLU A 209 -7.34 -2.42 -15.45
C GLU A 209 -8.07 -3.51 -14.63
N ASP A 210 -8.74 -4.45 -15.30
CA ASP A 210 -9.42 -5.60 -14.67
C ASP A 210 -8.45 -6.46 -13.84
N GLU A 211 -7.26 -6.76 -14.36
CA GLU A 211 -6.28 -7.56 -13.62
C GLU A 211 -5.70 -6.84 -12.39
N ARG A 212 -5.44 -5.54 -12.50
CA ARG A 212 -5.01 -4.73 -11.35
C ARG A 212 -6.06 -4.71 -10.26
N HIS A 213 -7.33 -4.55 -10.64
CA HIS A 213 -8.45 -4.66 -9.70
C HIS A 213 -8.43 -6.02 -8.99
N GLU A 214 -8.34 -7.11 -9.74
CA GLU A 214 -8.31 -8.46 -9.18
C GLU A 214 -7.11 -8.67 -8.24
N PHE A 215 -5.94 -8.13 -8.55
CA PHE A 215 -4.78 -8.16 -7.66
C PHE A 215 -5.06 -7.47 -6.32
N VAL A 216 -5.62 -6.26 -6.36
CA VAL A 216 -5.96 -5.48 -5.16
C VAL A 216 -7.00 -6.22 -4.32
N MET A 217 -8.08 -6.70 -4.94
CA MET A 217 -9.17 -7.38 -4.24
C MET A 217 -8.73 -8.69 -3.61
N ARG A 218 -8.06 -9.56 -4.36
CA ARG A 218 -7.58 -10.85 -3.84
C ARG A 218 -6.52 -10.67 -2.76
N ALA A 219 -5.67 -9.64 -2.87
CA ALA A 219 -4.71 -9.31 -1.82
C ALA A 219 -5.44 -8.88 -0.54
N GLY A 220 -6.47 -8.03 -0.65
CA GLY A 220 -7.30 -7.64 0.49
C GLY A 220 -8.00 -8.83 1.15
N ASP A 221 -8.61 -9.70 0.35
CA ASP A 221 -9.28 -10.90 0.86
C ASP A 221 -8.31 -11.90 1.50
N ALA A 222 -7.14 -12.14 0.90
CA ALA A 222 -6.11 -12.98 1.51
C ALA A 222 -5.63 -12.42 2.87
N MET A 223 -5.62 -11.09 3.01
CA MET A 223 -5.20 -10.45 4.26
C MET A 223 -6.28 -10.44 5.35
N ARG A 224 -7.51 -10.85 5.08
CA ARG A 224 -8.56 -11.01 6.10
C ARG A 224 -8.31 -12.17 7.06
N SER A 225 -7.59 -13.19 6.61
CA SER A 225 -7.16 -14.33 7.44
C SER A 225 -5.63 -14.51 7.36
N PRO A 226 -4.84 -13.67 8.03
CA PRO A 226 -3.38 -13.71 7.94
C PRO A 226 -2.77 -15.07 8.32
N GLU A 227 -3.34 -15.75 9.31
CA GLU A 227 -2.88 -17.05 9.79
C GLU A 227 -3.08 -18.14 8.73
N ASP A 228 -4.27 -18.19 8.14
CA ASP A 228 -4.61 -19.13 7.06
C ASP A 228 -3.76 -18.86 5.82
N THR A 229 -3.64 -17.60 5.42
CA THR A 229 -2.79 -17.20 4.31
C THR A 229 -1.33 -17.58 4.53
N LYS A 230 -0.81 -17.41 5.75
CA LYS A 230 0.53 -17.86 6.10
C LYS A 230 0.68 -19.38 6.02
N ALA A 231 -0.32 -20.14 6.48
CA ALA A 231 -0.32 -21.59 6.40
C ALA A 231 -0.35 -22.07 4.95
N ASP A 232 -1.20 -21.46 4.12
CA ASP A 232 -1.33 -21.80 2.70
C ASP A 232 -0.07 -21.42 1.91
N LEU A 233 0.54 -20.26 2.17
CA LEU A 233 1.83 -19.88 1.58
C LEU A 233 2.96 -20.86 1.96
N LYS A 234 3.03 -21.30 3.21
CA LYS A 234 3.99 -22.32 3.66
C LYS A 234 3.84 -23.63 2.91
N ALA A 235 2.60 -24.02 2.61
CA ALA A 235 2.32 -25.25 1.89
C ALA A 235 2.58 -25.11 0.37
N MET A 236 2.21 -23.99 -0.26
CA MET A 236 2.35 -23.78 -1.70
C MET A 236 3.76 -23.40 -2.15
N VAL A 237 4.46 -22.54 -1.40
CA VAL A 237 5.77 -21.99 -1.78
C VAL A 237 6.74 -22.05 -0.60
N PRO A 238 7.09 -23.24 -0.09
CA PRO A 238 7.81 -23.41 1.18
C PRO A 238 9.20 -22.76 1.22
N SER A 239 9.84 -22.55 0.07
CA SER A 239 11.17 -21.91 -0.03
C SER A 239 11.13 -20.38 -0.03
N ALA A 240 9.96 -19.77 -0.25
CA ALA A 240 9.83 -18.33 -0.33
C ALA A 240 9.74 -17.69 1.06
N ASN A 241 10.13 -16.43 1.20
CA ASN A 241 9.94 -15.68 2.43
C ASN A 241 8.46 -15.25 2.56
N HIS A 242 7.66 -16.05 3.27
CA HIS A 242 6.21 -15.82 3.40
C HIS A 242 5.87 -14.49 4.08
N LEU A 243 6.69 -14.03 5.03
CA LEU A 243 6.45 -12.74 5.70
C LEU A 243 6.63 -11.57 4.73
N ARG A 244 7.68 -11.61 3.88
CA ARG A 244 7.86 -10.60 2.83
C ARG A 244 6.70 -10.62 1.83
N ILE A 245 6.24 -11.80 1.41
CA ILE A 245 5.06 -11.93 0.50
C ILE A 245 3.83 -11.29 1.12
N MET A 246 3.49 -11.66 2.36
CA MET A 246 2.33 -11.09 3.05
C MET A 246 2.45 -9.57 3.22
N ASN A 247 3.63 -9.05 3.52
CA ASN A 247 3.85 -7.61 3.57
C ASN A 247 3.60 -6.95 2.20
N MET A 248 4.08 -7.52 1.09
CA MET A 248 3.78 -6.99 -0.24
C MET A 248 2.28 -7.05 -0.55
N TRP A 249 1.59 -8.13 -0.15
CA TRP A 249 0.14 -8.27 -0.35
C TRP A 249 -0.66 -7.25 0.48
N ARG A 250 -0.25 -6.94 1.71
CA ARG A 250 -0.84 -5.84 2.49
C ARG A 250 -0.71 -4.50 1.76
N LEU A 251 0.48 -4.23 1.21
CA LEU A 251 0.76 -3.00 0.48
C LEU A 251 -0.02 -2.93 -0.85
N LEU A 252 -0.18 -4.07 -1.52
CA LEU A 252 -1.00 -4.24 -2.71
C LEU A 252 -2.50 -4.04 -2.43
N ALA A 253 -2.98 -4.47 -1.26
CA ALA A 253 -4.38 -4.33 -0.84
C ALA A 253 -4.76 -2.90 -0.39
N ARG A 254 -3.78 -2.00 -0.19
CA ARG A 254 -4.00 -0.65 0.36
C ARG A 254 -5.09 0.16 -0.34
N PRO A 255 -5.25 0.15 -1.68
CA PRO A 255 -6.35 0.86 -2.33
C PRO A 255 -7.71 0.48 -1.74
N ALA A 256 -8.01 -0.80 -1.62
CA ALA A 256 -9.29 -1.24 -1.09
C ALA A 256 -9.39 -1.12 0.44
N THR A 257 -8.34 -1.47 1.20
CA THR A 257 -8.40 -1.41 2.66
C THR A 257 -8.44 0.03 3.18
N ASN A 258 -7.75 0.98 2.52
CA ASN A 258 -7.85 2.39 2.89
C ASN A 258 -9.24 2.95 2.60
N LEU A 259 -9.86 2.61 1.45
CA LEU A 259 -11.24 2.99 1.16
C LEU A 259 -12.23 2.43 2.18
N GLN A 260 -12.05 1.17 2.57
CA GLN A 260 -12.86 0.55 3.62
C GLN A 260 -12.75 1.32 4.94
N ILE A 261 -11.52 1.64 5.38
CA ILE A 261 -11.28 2.37 6.63
C ILE A 261 -11.93 3.76 6.59
N ILE A 262 -11.68 4.55 5.55
CA ILE A 262 -12.24 5.92 5.48
C ILE A 262 -13.76 5.92 5.37
N SER A 263 -14.36 4.94 4.68
CA SER A 263 -15.83 4.75 4.64
C SER A 263 -16.39 4.43 6.02
N GLN A 264 -15.74 3.53 6.78
CA GLN A 264 -16.14 3.24 8.15
C GLN A 264 -16.03 4.46 9.06
N VAL A 265 -14.98 5.27 8.92
CA VAL A 265 -14.84 6.52 9.67
C VAL A 265 -15.98 7.50 9.33
N ALA A 266 -16.31 7.68 8.05
CA ALA A 266 -17.42 8.55 7.61
C ALA A 266 -18.79 8.06 8.08
N LYS A 267 -18.99 6.73 8.21
CA LYS A 267 -20.20 6.15 8.82
C LYS A 267 -20.34 6.53 10.29
N LEU A 268 -19.23 6.49 11.03
CA LEU A 268 -19.20 6.73 12.47
C LEU A 268 -19.20 8.21 12.85
N LEU A 269 -18.59 9.05 12.03
CA LEU A 269 -18.40 10.48 12.25
C LEU A 269 -19.07 11.25 11.10
N PRO A 270 -20.34 11.68 11.23
CA PRO A 270 -21.08 12.31 10.14
C PRO A 270 -20.40 13.53 9.52
N GLN A 271 -19.66 14.31 10.30
CA GLN A 271 -18.90 15.46 9.78
C GLN A 271 -17.80 15.07 8.78
N PHE A 272 -17.36 13.81 8.75
CA PHE A 272 -16.40 13.28 7.78
C PHE A 272 -17.05 12.93 6.43
N ARG A 273 -18.37 13.10 6.30
CA ARG A 273 -19.10 12.95 5.02
C ARG A 273 -19.04 14.24 4.20
N SER A 274 -18.85 15.38 4.86
CA SER A 274 -18.69 16.69 4.24
C SER A 274 -17.23 17.11 4.31
N VAL A 275 -16.45 16.77 3.29
CA VAL A 275 -14.99 16.99 3.24
C VAL A 275 -14.62 18.02 2.19
N THR A 276 -13.81 19.00 2.58
CA THR A 276 -13.14 19.91 1.64
C THR A 276 -11.64 19.65 1.64
N PHE A 277 -11.09 19.35 0.46
CA PHE A 277 -9.65 19.15 0.28
C PHE A 277 -8.96 20.45 -0.16
N ILE A 278 -7.97 20.90 0.61
CA ILE A 278 -7.23 22.13 0.37
C ILE A 278 -5.80 21.76 -0.01
N ARG A 279 -5.47 21.94 -1.28
CA ARG A 279 -4.15 21.58 -1.82
C ARG A 279 -3.18 22.73 -1.58
N LEU A 280 -2.08 22.43 -0.91
CA LEU A 280 -0.96 23.35 -0.79
C LEU A 280 -0.16 23.34 -2.09
N SER A 281 0.30 24.54 -2.48
CA SER A 281 1.16 24.69 -3.65
C SER A 281 2.44 23.91 -3.46
N LYS A 282 2.98 23.39 -4.57
CA LYS A 282 4.28 22.71 -4.58
C LYS A 282 5.34 23.60 -3.91
N PRO A 283 6.15 23.06 -2.99
CA PRO A 283 7.26 23.81 -2.41
C PRO A 283 8.18 24.35 -3.51
N ALA A 284 8.66 25.59 -3.35
CA ALA A 284 9.66 26.14 -4.25
C ALA A 284 10.90 25.22 -4.26
N PRO A 285 11.54 24.96 -5.41
CA PRO A 285 12.72 24.10 -5.46
C PRO A 285 13.83 24.65 -4.56
N LEU A 286 14.16 23.91 -3.51
CA LEU A 286 15.27 24.26 -2.63
C LEU A 286 16.59 23.87 -3.32
N LYS A 287 17.31 24.84 -3.88
CA LYS A 287 18.65 24.61 -4.42
C LYS A 287 19.67 24.78 -3.30
N LEU A 288 20.00 23.68 -2.62
CA LEU A 288 21.12 23.64 -1.70
C LEU A 288 22.44 23.71 -2.48
N GLN A 289 23.37 24.52 -2.00
CA GLN A 289 24.75 24.51 -2.50
C GLN A 289 25.43 23.19 -2.10
N LYS A 290 26.45 22.74 -2.85
CA LYS A 290 27.16 21.47 -2.57
C LYS A 290 27.70 21.36 -1.14
N HIS A 291 28.05 22.47 -0.51
CA HIS A 291 28.53 22.51 0.89
C HIS A 291 27.39 22.45 1.93
N GLN A 292 26.14 22.68 1.50
CA GLN A 292 24.93 22.61 2.31
C GLN A 292 24.21 21.26 2.17
N THR A 293 24.63 20.40 1.25
CA THR A 293 24.13 19.03 1.12
C THR A 293 25.04 18.10 1.92
N PRO A 294 24.71 17.74 3.18
CA PRO A 294 25.49 16.77 3.92
C PRO A 294 25.48 15.44 3.17
N LYS A 295 26.61 14.71 3.22
CA LYS A 295 26.61 13.31 2.76
C LYS A 295 25.58 12.54 3.60
N ILE A 296 24.89 11.55 3.01
CA ILE A 296 23.88 10.73 3.71
C ILE A 296 24.42 10.16 5.03
N SER A 297 25.69 9.73 5.07
CA SER A 297 26.34 9.25 6.29
C SER A 297 26.54 10.32 7.37
N THR A 298 26.65 11.59 6.98
CA THR A 298 26.69 12.74 7.88
C THR A 298 25.28 13.14 8.31
N ALA A 299 24.30 13.11 7.39
CA ALA A 299 22.91 13.40 7.68
C ALA A 299 22.31 12.41 8.68
N SER A 300 22.58 11.11 8.52
CA SER A 300 22.15 10.07 9.47
C SER A 300 22.69 10.33 10.87
N LYS A 301 23.98 10.66 11.01
CA LYS A 301 24.57 10.99 12.31
C LYS A 301 23.99 12.26 12.94
N ILE A 302 23.69 13.26 12.12
CA ILE A 302 23.02 14.49 12.58
C ILE A 302 21.60 14.14 13.06
N TRP A 303 20.87 13.31 12.32
CA TRP A 303 19.52 12.87 12.65
C TRP A 303 19.49 12.06 13.95
N ASP A 304 20.39 11.09 14.11
CA ASP A 304 20.53 10.29 15.34
C ASP A 304 20.90 11.17 16.54
N SER A 305 21.75 12.18 16.31
CA SER A 305 22.11 13.17 17.33
C SER A 305 20.95 14.10 17.69
N LEU A 306 20.06 14.44 16.75
CA LEU A 306 18.87 15.27 17.00
C LEU A 306 17.80 14.49 17.75
N LEU A 307 17.57 13.22 17.39
CA LEU A 307 16.62 12.33 18.07
C LEU A 307 17.06 11.98 19.50
N SER A 308 18.35 12.09 19.79
CA SER A 308 18.91 11.87 21.12
C SER A 308 18.79 13.10 22.05
N GLN A 309 18.32 14.25 21.56
CA GLN A 309 18.15 15.45 22.39
C GLN A 309 16.79 15.47 23.11
N PRO A 310 16.70 16.09 24.31
CA PRO A 310 15.42 16.33 24.97
C PRO A 310 14.48 17.15 24.07
N LYS A 311 13.22 16.72 23.97
CA LYS A 311 12.20 17.31 23.06
C LYS A 311 12.07 18.84 23.18
N ASP A 312 12.35 19.39 24.36
CA ASP A 312 12.24 20.81 24.66
C ASP A 312 13.31 21.68 23.96
N LEU A 313 14.45 21.09 23.57
CA LEU A 313 15.51 21.80 22.82
C LEU A 313 15.24 21.87 21.32
N ILE A 314 14.57 20.86 20.75
CA ILE A 314 14.33 20.75 19.31
C ILE A 314 13.37 21.85 18.85
N LEU A 315 12.35 22.16 19.66
CA LEU A 315 11.37 23.23 19.38
C LEU A 315 11.97 24.65 19.36
N HIS A 316 13.09 24.86 20.06
CA HIS A 316 13.77 26.16 20.05
C HIS A 316 14.61 26.37 18.78
N GLN A 317 15.16 25.31 18.20
CA GLN A 317 16.01 25.40 17.01
C GLN A 317 15.23 25.52 15.70
N ILE A 318 13.98 25.05 15.66
CA ILE A 318 13.11 25.13 14.47
C ILE A 318 12.50 26.54 14.30
N LYS A 319 12.42 27.35 15.37
CA LYS A 319 11.87 28.71 15.30
C LYS A 319 12.78 29.73 14.58
N ASP A 320 14.03 29.38 14.33
CA ASP A 320 15.03 30.26 13.71
C ASP A 320 15.33 29.90 12.23
N PHE A 321 14.49 29.07 11.60
CA PHE A 321 14.49 28.79 10.16
C PHE A 321 13.19 29.26 9.50
#